data_AF-G8QKV4-F1
#
_entry.id   AF-G8QKV4-F1
#
_cell.length_a   1.000
_cell.length_b   1.000
_cell.length_c   1.000
_cell.angle_alpha   90.00
_cell.angle_beta   90.00
_cell.angle_gamma   90.00
#
_symmetry.space_group_name_H-M   'P 1'
#
loop_
_entity.id
_entity.type
_entity.pdbx_description
1 polymer ?
#
loop_
_entity_poly.entity_id
_entity_poly.type
_entity_poly.pdbx_seq_one_letter_code
_entity_poly.pdbx_strand_id
1 'polypeptide(L)' 'MQRHSRSASSGSPAAPAAPASPRRPRRRAAPFLASVRFLDGSRNVYEVSNAKDVADARRMILEELSNVAAAMIVVRD' A
#
# COMPACT_ATOMS: atom_id res chain seq x y z
N MET A 1 -37.72 -21.43 -57.89
CA MET A 1 -36.86 -20.23 -57.80
C MET A 1 -36.32 -20.14 -56.38
N GLN A 2 -34.99 -20.17 -56.26
CA GLN A 2 -34.23 -20.14 -55.00
C GLN A 2 -34.26 -18.73 -54.37
N ARG A 3 -34.20 -18.63 -53.04
CA ARG A 3 -33.13 -17.87 -52.33
C ARG A 3 -33.23 -18.00 -50.81
N HIS A 4 -32.24 -18.72 -50.30
CA HIS A 4 -31.63 -18.77 -48.97
C HIS A 4 -31.68 -17.46 -48.16
N SER A 5 -31.81 -17.53 -46.84
CA SER A 5 -30.73 -17.12 -45.92
C SER A 5 -30.97 -17.55 -44.47
N ARG A 6 -29.86 -17.89 -43.82
CA ARG A 6 -29.69 -18.44 -42.47
C ARG A 6 -29.99 -17.38 -41.38
N SER A 7 -30.37 -17.83 -40.19
CA SER A 7 -29.97 -17.14 -38.96
C SER A 7 -29.71 -18.16 -37.86
N ALA A 8 -28.42 -18.31 -37.58
CA ALA A 8 -27.90 -19.01 -36.42
C ALA A 8 -27.95 -18.09 -35.19
N SER A 9 -27.99 -18.75 -34.03
CA SER A 9 -27.38 -18.33 -32.77
C SER A 9 -27.85 -17.01 -32.15
N SER A 10 -28.85 -17.09 -31.27
CA SER A 10 -28.95 -16.20 -30.12
C SER A 10 -28.30 -16.88 -28.91
N GLY A 11 -26.98 -16.73 -28.81
CA GLY A 11 -26.26 -16.94 -27.56
C GLY A 11 -26.64 -15.84 -26.57
N SER A 12 -26.99 -16.24 -25.35
CA SER A 12 -27.25 -15.36 -24.22
C SER A 12 -26.09 -14.39 -23.95
N PRO A 13 -26.34 -13.10 -23.66
CA PRO A 13 -25.42 -12.32 -22.89
C PRO A 13 -25.74 -12.44 -21.39
N ALA A 14 -24.64 -12.56 -20.65
CA ALA A 14 -24.52 -12.84 -19.24
C ALA A 14 -25.23 -11.85 -18.29
N ALA A 15 -25.45 -12.36 -17.08
CA ALA A 15 -25.96 -11.67 -15.91
C ALA A 15 -25.29 -10.31 -15.64
N PRO A 16 -26.02 -9.32 -15.08
CA PRO A 16 -25.45 -8.04 -14.69
C PRO A 16 -24.47 -8.24 -13.52
N ALA A 17 -23.22 -7.89 -13.75
CA ALA A 17 -22.19 -7.79 -12.73
C ALA A 17 -22.61 -6.75 -11.67
N ALA A 18 -22.67 -7.18 -10.41
CA ALA A 18 -22.92 -6.30 -9.28
C ALA A 18 -21.91 -5.14 -9.25
N PRO A 19 -22.33 -3.89 -8.96
CA PRO A 19 -21.40 -2.79 -8.81
C PRO A 19 -20.53 -3.04 -7.56
N ALA A 20 -19.24 -3.26 -7.79
CA ALA A 20 -18.25 -3.35 -6.74
C ALA A 20 -18.29 -2.05 -5.92
N SER A 21 -18.55 -2.19 -4.62
CA SER A 21 -18.63 -1.10 -3.64
C SER A 21 -17.46 -0.12 -3.79
N PRO A 22 -17.70 1.21 -3.72
CA PRO A 22 -16.62 2.18 -3.71
C PRO A 22 -15.78 1.95 -2.45
N ARG A 23 -14.60 1.35 -2.63
CA ARG A 23 -13.57 1.28 -1.59
C ARG A 23 -13.19 2.72 -1.26
N ARG A 24 -13.73 3.21 -0.14
CA ARG A 24 -13.39 4.50 0.48
C ARG A 24 -11.87 4.66 0.44
N PRO A 25 -11.33 5.79 -0.04
CA PRO A 25 -9.89 6.02 0.00
C PRO A 25 -9.47 5.98 1.47
N ARG A 26 -8.75 4.92 1.87
CA ARG A 26 -8.03 4.90 3.13
C ARG A 26 -7.09 6.09 3.05
N ARG A 27 -7.41 7.17 3.78
CA ARG A 27 -6.47 8.26 4.07
C ARG A 27 -5.18 7.55 4.51
N ARG A 28 -4.15 7.55 3.65
CA ARG A 28 -2.86 6.98 4.02
C ARG A 28 -2.49 7.73 5.30
N ALA A 29 -2.34 7.01 6.40
CA ALA A 29 -1.82 7.61 7.62
C ALA A 29 -0.53 8.32 7.23
N ALA A 30 -0.33 9.53 7.76
CA ALA A 30 0.85 10.29 7.42
C ALA A 30 2.09 9.45 7.74
N PRO A 31 3.09 9.39 6.84
CA PRO A 31 4.21 8.50 7.03
C PRO A 31 5.04 8.92 8.24
N PHE A 32 5.53 7.94 8.99
CA PHE A 32 6.43 8.20 10.10
C PHE A 32 7.84 8.50 9.56
N LEU A 33 8.52 9.48 10.14
CA LEU A 33 9.92 9.74 9.83
C LEU A 33 10.79 9.26 10.98
N ALA A 34 11.70 8.33 10.70
CA ALA A 34 12.67 7.83 11.64
C ALA A 34 14.02 8.52 11.41
N SER A 35 14.47 9.30 12.38
CA SER A 35 15.84 9.79 12.42
C SER A 35 16.71 8.79 13.18
N VAL A 36 17.66 8.20 12.46
CA VAL A 36 18.53 7.14 12.97
C VAL A 36 19.95 7.65 13.06
N ARG A 37 20.58 7.44 14.21
CA ARG A 37 22.00 7.65 14.44
C ARG A 37 22.67 6.28 14.53
N PHE A 38 23.67 6.05 13.70
CA PHE A 38 24.45 4.83 13.68
C PHE A 38 25.65 4.90 14.62
N LEU A 39 26.23 3.74 14.92
CA LEU A 39 27.43 3.64 15.77
C LEU A 39 28.67 4.29 15.13
N ASP A 40 28.75 4.37 13.81
CA ASP A 40 29.82 5.08 13.11
C ASP A 40 29.70 6.62 13.22
N GLY A 41 28.60 7.11 13.81
CA GLY A 41 28.33 8.53 14.00
C GLY A 41 27.46 9.15 12.91
N SER A 42 27.27 8.47 11.77
CA SER A 42 26.37 8.94 10.71
C SER A 42 24.92 9.03 11.19
N ARG A 43 24.17 9.95 10.56
CA ARG A 43 22.75 10.15 10.81
C ARG A 43 21.97 10.17 9.52
N ASN A 44 20.95 9.33 9.42
CA ASN A 44 20.04 9.26 8.28
C ASN A 44 18.58 9.42 8.72
N VAL A 45 17.73 9.80 7.76
CA VAL A 45 16.29 9.87 7.95
C VAL A 45 15.63 8.87 7.01
N TYR A 46 14.75 8.03 7.58
CA TYR A 46 14.00 7.01 6.86
C TYR A 46 12.51 7.31 6.95
N GLU A 47 11.80 7.11 5.85
CA GLU A 47 10.33 7.16 5.84
C GLU A 47 9.76 5.76 6.09
N VAL A 48 8.84 5.66 7.05
CA VAL A 48 8.16 4.42 7.42
C VAL A 48 6.66 4.62 7.19
N SER A 49 6.21 4.27 5.99
CA SER A 49 4.82 4.46 5.57
C SER A 49 3.90 3.28 5.94
N ASN A 50 4.46 2.14 6.36
CA ASN A 50 3.73 0.90 6.69
C ASN A 50 3.52 0.69 8.20
N ALA A 51 4.07 1.54 9.05
CA ALA A 51 3.92 1.41 10.50
C ALA A 51 2.53 1.84 10.95
N LYS A 52 2.01 1.16 11.97
CA LYS A 52 0.71 1.50 12.57
C LYS A 52 0.83 2.60 13.64
N ASP A 53 1.95 2.61 14.35
CA ASP A 53 2.22 3.48 15.49
C ASP A 53 3.73 3.77 15.60
N VAL A 54 4.10 4.73 16.44
CA VAL A 54 5.51 5.10 16.69
C VAL A 54 6.37 3.92 17.16
N ALA A 55 5.84 3.07 18.04
CA ALA A 55 6.57 1.90 18.55
C ALA A 55 6.81 0.86 17.44
N ASP A 56 5.83 0.68 16.57
CA ASP A 56 5.90 -0.22 15.41
C ASP A 56 6.92 0.33 14.39
N ALA A 57 6.87 1.62 14.08
CA ALA A 57 7.85 2.29 13.22
C ALA A 57 9.28 2.15 13.75
N ARG A 58 9.47 2.32 15.07
CA ARG A 58 10.77 2.11 15.72
C ARG A 58 11.23 0.67 15.58
N ARG A 59 10.35 -0.30 15.79
CA ARG A 59 10.66 -1.72 15.67
C ARG A 59 11.10 -2.07 14.24
N MET A 60 10.34 -1.65 13.24
CA MET A 60 10.67 -1.91 11.82
C MET A 60 12.06 -1.39 11.46
N ILE A 61 12.42 -0.20 11.94
CA ILE A 61 13.74 0.40 11.71
C ILE A 61 14.85 -0.37 12.40
N LEU A 62 14.62 -0.86 13.62
CA LEU A 62 15.61 -1.66 14.35
C LEU A 62 15.74 -3.09 13.80
N GLU A 63 14.69 -3.63 13.20
CA GLU A 63 14.72 -4.94 12.51
C GLU A 63 15.46 -4.85 11.18
N GLU A 64 15.29 -3.74 10.43
CA GLU A 64 15.94 -3.55 9.12
C GLU A 64 17.40 -3.08 9.24
N LEU A 65 17.71 -2.20 10.21
CA LEU A 65 19.04 -1.61 10.35
C LEU A 65 19.85 -2.28 11.46
N SER A 66 21.01 -2.82 11.08
CA SER A 66 22.04 -3.23 12.05
C SER A 66 22.88 -2.03 12.51
N ASN A 67 23.44 -2.09 13.72
CA ASN A 67 24.33 -1.05 14.29
C ASN A 67 23.71 0.33 14.53
N VAL A 68 22.44 0.38 14.93
CA VAL A 68 21.78 1.62 15.38
C VAL A 68 22.22 1.99 16.79
N ALA A 69 22.76 3.18 16.98
CA ALA A 69 23.07 3.75 18.29
C ALA A 69 21.84 4.38 18.96
N ALA A 70 21.01 5.06 18.16
CA ALA A 70 19.76 5.65 18.60
C ALA A 70 18.79 5.84 17.42
N ALA A 71 17.49 5.67 17.65
CA ALA A 71 16.44 5.98 16.68
C ALA A 71 15.33 6.80 17.33
N MET A 72 14.97 7.91 16.70
CA MET A 72 13.89 8.81 17.12
C MET A 72 12.85 8.89 16.01
N ILE A 73 11.58 8.68 16.35
CA ILE A 73 10.48 8.70 15.39
C ILE A 73 9.71 10.00 15.55
N VAL A 74 9.40 10.65 14.44
CA VAL A 74 8.57 11.85 14.35
C VAL A 74 7.38 11.55 13.45
N VAL A 75 6.18 11.91 13.90
CA VAL A 75 4.97 11.86 13.07
C VAL A 75 4.89 13.18 12.31
N ARG A 76 4.80 13.14 10.98
CA ARG A 76 4.37 14.32 10.21
C ARG A 76 2.84 14.39 10.32
N ASP A 77 2.29 15.49 10.82
CA ASP A 77 0.85 15.79 10.80
C ASP A 77 0.39 16.31 9.42
#